data_AF-A0A3D6E185-F1
#
_entry.id   AF-A0A3D6E185-F1
#
_cell.length_a   1.000
_cell.length_b   1.000
_cell.length_c   1.000
_cell.angle_alpha   90.00
_cell.angle_beta   90.00
_cell.angle_gamma   90.00
#
_symmetry.space_group_name_H-M   'P 1'
#
loop_
_entity.id
_entity.type
_entity.pdbx_description
1 polymer ?
#
loop_
_entity_poly.entity_id
_entity_poly.type
_entity_poly.pdbx_seq_one_letter_code
_entity_poly.pdbx_strand_id
1 'polypeptide(L)'
;MTVAFFAGVASDRIGSGREVNLLAPPVIGLLTWNLAVYLLIVVGWRWRRSTPSRQPGPLRRLLGGGLLAPERSLRQRGAHIPAAVLARLIGDWSTTAAPLHAARAERILHFSAALFAVGIIAGLYLRGFAFEYRAAWESTFVGAEAAHRILTVMLAPGLWLTGGALPDVDALAAIRSGAAPATANAAPWLHLLAATIVVVVVVPRVLVGLLSALVERRRSRQLITRFDDPYYQRLLHGYHAGPVHLKVVPYSYRPLPAAMAGLQLLANRVFGSHATMICATPVRYGQEDSLPPASRPDGSGPTVALFSLAATPERETQGAFISALRSAGGSAPLLVLVDESPWHARFDADSKRLDERRSAWRAELAAATPFAESTGKTDRCMAPVFVDLAQPDLASAQGEIERRLEGS
;
A
#
# COMPACT_ATOMS: atom_id res chain seq x y z
N MET A 1 -10.46 12.96 -13.90
CA MET A 1 -11.49 13.59 -13.05
C MET A 1 -11.63 15.09 -13.34
N THR A 2 -10.59 15.91 -13.15
CA THR A 2 -10.60 17.34 -13.53
C THR A 2 -10.94 17.55 -15.00
N VAL A 3 -10.28 16.81 -15.91
CA VAL A 3 -10.57 16.83 -17.35
C VAL A 3 -12.03 16.49 -17.64
N ALA A 4 -12.64 15.55 -16.90
CA ALA A 4 -14.03 15.17 -17.09
C ALA A 4 -14.99 16.29 -16.68
N PHE A 5 -14.73 16.98 -15.57
CA PHE A 5 -15.50 18.15 -15.16
C PHE A 5 -15.46 19.26 -16.24
N PHE A 6 -14.26 19.65 -16.68
CA PHE A 6 -14.11 20.69 -17.69
C PHE A 6 -14.66 20.29 -19.06
N ALA A 7 -14.55 19.01 -19.44
CA ALA A 7 -15.20 18.48 -20.64
C ALA A 7 -16.74 18.59 -20.54
N GLY A 8 -17.32 18.35 -19.35
CA GLY A 8 -18.75 18.54 -19.10
C GLY A 8 -19.17 20.01 -19.27
N VAL A 9 -18.42 20.94 -18.67
CA VAL A 9 -18.65 22.39 -18.83
C VAL A 9 -18.55 22.83 -20.30
N ALA A 10 -17.58 22.27 -21.04
CA ALA A 10 -17.40 22.59 -22.46
C ALA A 10 -18.47 21.98 -23.36
N SER A 11 -19.08 20.86 -22.97
CA SER A 11 -20.08 20.14 -23.76
C SER A 11 -21.34 20.96 -24.04
N ASP A 12 -21.68 21.91 -23.16
CA ASP A 12 -22.83 22.80 -23.34
C ASP A 12 -22.61 23.86 -24.44
N ARG A 13 -21.35 24.10 -24.85
CA ARG A 13 -21.02 25.10 -25.88
C ARG A 13 -21.38 24.70 -27.31
N ILE A 14 -21.88 23.48 -27.52
CA ILE A 14 -22.15 22.92 -28.85
C ILE A 14 -23.52 23.37 -29.41
N GLY A 15 -24.38 24.01 -28.60
CA GLY A 15 -25.63 24.64 -29.06
C GLY A 15 -25.51 26.16 -29.18
N SER A 16 -25.61 26.71 -30.39
CA SER A 16 -25.46 28.15 -30.70
C SER A 16 -26.72 29.01 -30.47
N GLY A 17 -27.82 28.44 -29.96
CA GLY A 17 -29.10 29.15 -29.74
C GLY A 17 -29.26 29.77 -28.35
N ARG A 18 -30.10 30.82 -28.25
CA ARG A 18 -30.63 31.38 -26.98
C ARG A 18 -31.82 30.57 -26.42
N GLU A 19 -32.08 29.39 -26.98
CA GLU A 19 -33.18 28.51 -26.61
C GLU A 19 -32.61 27.21 -26.02
N VAL A 20 -33.20 26.76 -24.92
CA VAL A 20 -32.91 25.45 -24.32
C VAL A 20 -33.91 24.46 -24.90
N ASN A 21 -33.44 23.61 -25.83
CA ASN A 21 -34.27 22.53 -26.35
C ASN A 21 -34.43 21.43 -25.29
N LEU A 22 -35.64 21.26 -24.76
CA LEU A 22 -35.95 20.26 -23.73
C LEU A 22 -35.79 18.82 -24.23
N LEU A 23 -35.93 18.60 -25.54
CA LEU A 23 -35.71 17.33 -26.22
C LEU A 23 -34.31 17.21 -26.83
N ALA A 24 -33.36 18.05 -26.38
CA ALA A 24 -32.02 18.07 -26.96
C ALA A 24 -31.34 16.67 -26.89
N PRO A 25 -30.77 16.21 -28.02
CA PRO A 25 -30.09 14.91 -28.10
C PRO A 25 -29.02 14.65 -27.01
N PRO A 26 -28.23 15.65 -26.53
CA PRO A 26 -27.22 15.41 -25.50
C PRO A 26 -27.77 14.97 -24.14
N VAL A 27 -28.91 15.53 -23.68
CA VAL A 27 -29.49 15.18 -22.38
C VAL A 27 -30.11 13.78 -22.43
N ILE A 28 -30.87 13.49 -23.49
CA ILE A 28 -31.46 12.16 -23.71
C ILE A 28 -30.36 11.10 -23.85
N GLY A 29 -29.29 11.41 -24.60
CA GLY A 29 -28.13 10.54 -24.73
C GLY A 29 -27.47 10.25 -23.39
N LEU A 30 -27.27 11.27 -22.55
CA LEU A 30 -26.68 11.12 -21.22
C LEU A 30 -27.52 10.22 -20.30
N LEU A 31 -28.84 10.42 -20.28
CA LEU A 31 -29.77 9.63 -19.47
C LEU A 31 -29.83 8.18 -19.95
N THR A 32 -30.03 7.98 -21.26
CA THR A 32 -30.11 6.66 -21.88
C THR A 32 -28.82 5.86 -21.66
N TRP A 33 -27.67 6.51 -21.85
CA TRP A 33 -26.37 5.89 -21.59
C TRP A 33 -26.18 5.49 -20.12
N ASN A 34 -26.61 6.34 -19.17
CA ASN A 34 -26.55 5.98 -17.76
C ASN A 34 -27.41 4.76 -17.43
N LEU A 35 -28.64 4.73 -17.91
CA LEU A 35 -29.55 3.59 -17.74
C LEU A 35 -28.95 2.31 -18.33
N ALA A 36 -28.38 2.37 -19.53
CA ALA A 36 -27.69 1.24 -20.14
C ALA A 36 -26.51 0.74 -19.30
N VAL A 37 -25.70 1.64 -18.75
CA VAL A 37 -24.59 1.27 -17.86
C VAL A 37 -25.10 0.62 -16.57
N TYR A 38 -26.16 1.13 -15.96
CA TYR A 38 -26.74 0.51 -14.77
C TYR A 38 -27.28 -0.90 -15.06
N LEU A 39 -27.94 -1.07 -16.20
CA LEU A 39 -28.39 -2.39 -16.65
C LEU A 39 -27.20 -3.36 -16.82
N LEU A 40 -26.12 -2.91 -17.47
CA LEU A 40 -24.90 -3.71 -17.63
C LEU A 40 -24.26 -4.09 -16.28
N ILE A 41 -24.29 -3.19 -15.30
CA ILE A 41 -23.77 -3.47 -13.95
C ILE A 41 -24.63 -4.55 -13.27
N VAL A 42 -25.97 -4.45 -13.33
CA VAL A 42 -26.88 -5.42 -12.72
C VAL A 42 -26.77 -6.79 -13.39
N VAL A 43 -26.75 -6.84 -14.72
CA VAL A 43 -26.59 -8.09 -15.49
C VAL A 43 -25.21 -8.70 -15.23
N GLY A 44 -24.16 -7.88 -15.24
CA GLY A 44 -22.79 -8.31 -14.95
C GLY A 44 -22.61 -8.84 -13.53
N TRP A 45 -23.28 -8.24 -12.54
CA TRP A 45 -23.30 -8.75 -11.17
C TRP A 45 -23.96 -10.14 -11.09
N ARG A 46 -25.06 -10.34 -11.81
CA ARG A 46 -25.78 -11.62 -11.85
C ARG A 46 -24.97 -12.71 -12.54
N TRP A 47 -24.26 -12.41 -13.62
CA TRP A 47 -23.40 -13.38 -14.30
C TRP A 47 -22.11 -13.70 -13.54
N ARG A 48 -21.48 -12.73 -12.87
CA ARG A 48 -20.26 -12.96 -12.06
C ARG A 48 -20.49 -13.87 -10.85
N ARG A 49 -21.74 -14.01 -10.38
CA ARG A 49 -22.11 -14.98 -9.34
C ARG A 49 -22.19 -16.42 -9.86
N SER A 50 -22.46 -16.60 -11.16
CA SER A 50 -22.69 -17.92 -11.76
C SER A 50 -21.44 -18.53 -12.38
N THR A 51 -20.43 -17.72 -12.72
CA THR A 51 -19.15 -18.23 -13.26
C THR A 51 -17.97 -17.52 -12.60
N PRO A 52 -17.10 -18.25 -11.87
CA PRO A 52 -15.85 -17.70 -11.38
C PRO A 52 -14.88 -17.56 -12.56
N SER A 53 -15.08 -16.55 -13.41
CA SER A 53 -14.17 -16.32 -14.54
C SER A 53 -12.83 -15.81 -14.01
N ARG A 54 -11.87 -16.74 -13.88
CA ARG A 54 -10.47 -16.52 -13.47
C ARG A 54 -9.61 -15.88 -14.58
N GLN A 55 -10.17 -15.64 -15.77
CA GLN A 55 -9.38 -15.21 -16.93
C GLN A 55 -9.30 -13.68 -17.07
N PRO A 56 -8.09 -13.11 -17.20
CA PRO A 56 -7.87 -11.72 -17.59
C PRO A 56 -8.48 -11.43 -18.97
N GLY A 57 -9.32 -10.41 -19.09
CA GLY A 57 -9.84 -9.95 -20.40
C GLY A 57 -8.73 -9.39 -21.32
N PRO A 58 -8.92 -9.36 -22.64
CA PRO A 58 -7.90 -9.00 -23.63
C PRO A 58 -7.32 -7.58 -23.48
N LEU A 59 -8.14 -6.62 -23.04
CA LEU A 59 -7.70 -5.25 -22.68
C LEU A 59 -6.62 -5.24 -21.58
N ARG A 60 -6.61 -6.25 -20.70
CA ARG A 60 -5.61 -6.39 -19.63
C ARG A 60 -4.23 -6.80 -20.15
N ARG A 61 -4.17 -7.53 -21.28
CA ARG A 61 -2.89 -7.86 -21.94
C ARG A 61 -2.28 -6.64 -22.62
N LEU A 62 -3.11 -5.80 -23.22
CA LEU A 62 -2.69 -4.54 -23.85
C LEU A 62 -2.24 -3.48 -22.85
N LEU A 63 -2.96 -3.31 -21.73
CA LEU A 63 -2.62 -2.32 -20.71
C LEU A 63 -1.49 -2.76 -19.76
N GLY A 64 -1.25 -4.07 -19.63
CA GLY A 64 -0.15 -4.62 -18.82
C GLY A 64 1.24 -4.35 -19.39
N GLY A 65 1.36 -4.05 -20.69
CA GLY A 65 2.63 -3.81 -21.37
C GLY A 65 3.08 -2.34 -21.43
N GLY A 66 2.19 -1.36 -21.20
CA GLY A 66 2.48 0.03 -21.60
C GLY A 66 2.37 1.13 -20.53
N LEU A 67 1.81 0.85 -19.35
CA LEU A 67 1.45 1.91 -18.39
C LEU A 67 2.15 1.84 -17.03
N LEU A 68 2.95 0.81 -16.80
CA LEU A 68 3.81 0.80 -15.63
C LEU A 68 5.09 1.51 -16.06
N ALA A 69 5.39 2.60 -15.36
CA ALA A 69 6.66 3.31 -15.39
C ALA A 69 7.64 2.82 -14.30
N PRO A 70 7.87 1.51 -14.06
CA PRO A 70 8.79 1.08 -13.02
C PRO A 70 10.23 1.24 -13.51
N GLU A 71 10.50 1.27 -14.83
CA GLU A 71 11.85 1.48 -15.35
C GLU A 71 12.48 2.78 -14.86
N ARG A 72 11.71 3.87 -14.77
CA ARG A 72 12.24 5.17 -14.32
C ARG A 72 12.45 5.23 -12.82
N SER A 73 11.57 4.62 -12.02
CA SER A 73 11.70 4.62 -10.55
C SER A 73 12.72 3.60 -10.04
N LEU A 74 12.88 2.45 -10.72
CA LEU A 74 13.87 1.43 -10.36
C LEU A 74 15.29 1.85 -10.76
N ARG A 75 15.46 2.56 -11.89
CA ARG A 75 16.75 3.16 -12.27
C ARG A 75 17.23 4.22 -11.27
N GLN A 76 16.34 4.91 -10.58
CA GLN A 76 16.70 5.91 -9.56
C GLN A 76 17.30 5.30 -8.28
N ARG A 77 17.23 3.98 -8.09
CA ARG A 77 17.74 3.29 -6.89
C ARG A 77 19.02 2.46 -7.13
N GLY A 78 19.69 2.62 -8.27
CA GLY A 78 20.96 1.93 -8.55
C GLY A 78 20.85 0.42 -8.77
N ALA A 79 19.64 -0.15 -8.77
CA ALA A 79 19.40 -1.57 -9.03
C ALA A 79 19.31 -1.84 -10.54
N HIS A 80 20.36 -2.43 -11.12
CA HIS A 80 20.31 -2.97 -12.48
C HIS A 80 19.52 -4.27 -12.50
N ILE A 81 18.20 -4.18 -12.65
CA ILE A 81 17.33 -5.36 -12.82
C ILE A 81 17.38 -5.77 -14.31
N PRO A 82 17.74 -7.03 -14.63
CA PRO A 82 17.72 -7.51 -16.02
C PRO A 82 16.32 -7.36 -16.63
N ALA A 83 16.25 -6.94 -17.91
CA ALA A 83 14.97 -6.67 -18.58
C ALA A 83 14.01 -7.88 -18.56
N ALA A 84 14.52 -9.11 -18.68
CA ALA A 84 13.73 -10.33 -18.58
C ALA A 84 13.10 -10.54 -17.19
N VAL A 85 13.83 -10.20 -16.11
CA VAL A 85 13.34 -10.27 -14.73
C VAL A 85 12.30 -9.19 -14.51
N LEU A 86 12.53 -7.97 -15.02
CA LEU A 86 11.57 -6.88 -14.93
C LEU A 86 10.26 -7.21 -15.66
N ALA A 87 10.35 -7.78 -16.88
CA ALA A 87 9.18 -8.18 -17.64
C ALA A 87 8.36 -9.25 -16.90
N ARG A 88 9.02 -10.25 -16.32
CA ARG A 88 8.37 -11.28 -15.49
C ARG A 88 7.74 -10.68 -14.23
N LEU A 89 8.46 -9.81 -13.53
CA LEU A 89 7.97 -9.11 -12.35
C LEU A 89 6.72 -8.28 -12.66
N ILE A 90 6.74 -7.51 -13.75
CA ILE A 90 5.57 -6.74 -14.21
C ILE A 90 4.41 -7.68 -14.55
N GLY A 91 4.67 -8.80 -15.22
CA GLY A 91 3.68 -9.83 -15.51
C GLY A 91 3.03 -10.38 -14.24
N ASP A 92 3.83 -10.90 -13.32
CA ASP A 92 3.38 -11.52 -12.07
C ASP A 92 2.70 -10.50 -11.13
N TRP A 93 3.21 -9.26 -11.09
CA TRP A 93 2.58 -8.17 -10.35
C TRP A 93 1.24 -7.77 -10.96
N SER A 94 1.17 -7.64 -12.29
CA SER A 94 -0.08 -7.29 -12.98
C SER A 94 -1.15 -8.38 -12.82
N THR A 95 -0.76 -9.65 -12.67
CA THR A 95 -1.71 -10.72 -12.41
C THR A 95 -2.27 -10.62 -11.00
N THR A 96 -1.39 -10.39 -10.03
CA THR A 96 -1.70 -10.31 -8.59
C THR A 96 -2.48 -9.04 -8.21
N ALA A 97 -2.08 -7.88 -8.73
CA ALA A 97 -2.66 -6.58 -8.39
C ALA A 97 -3.89 -6.21 -9.27
N ALA A 98 -4.22 -6.99 -10.29
CA ALA A 98 -5.36 -6.71 -11.17
C ALA A 98 -6.70 -6.46 -10.49
N PRO A 99 -7.15 -7.23 -9.48
CA PRO A 99 -8.42 -6.93 -8.83
C PRO A 99 -8.38 -5.56 -8.12
N LEU A 100 -7.22 -5.13 -7.62
CA LEU A 100 -7.06 -3.80 -7.04
C LEU A 100 -7.11 -2.71 -8.11
N HIS A 101 -6.39 -2.89 -9.23
CA HIS A 101 -6.41 -1.94 -10.34
C HIS A 101 -7.78 -1.83 -11.02
N ALA A 102 -8.53 -2.93 -11.11
CA ALA A 102 -9.90 -2.91 -11.61
C ALA A 102 -10.82 -2.06 -10.72
N ALA A 103 -10.73 -2.23 -9.39
CA ALA A 103 -11.52 -1.42 -8.44
C ALA A 103 -11.14 0.07 -8.51
N ARG A 104 -9.85 0.38 -8.71
CA ARG A 104 -9.36 1.76 -8.93
C ARG A 104 -9.94 2.36 -10.21
N ALA A 105 -9.87 1.63 -11.33
CA ALA A 105 -10.36 2.09 -12.61
C ALA A 105 -11.88 2.33 -12.57
N GLU A 106 -12.63 1.41 -11.98
CA GLU A 106 -14.07 1.52 -11.77
C GLU A 106 -14.42 2.77 -10.94
N ARG A 107 -13.76 2.96 -9.78
CA ARG A 107 -13.91 4.15 -8.95
C ARG A 107 -13.68 5.45 -9.75
N ILE A 108 -12.54 5.53 -10.45
CA ILE A 108 -12.16 6.71 -11.24
C ILE A 108 -13.20 6.98 -12.33
N LEU A 109 -13.69 5.95 -13.02
CA LEU A 109 -14.68 6.08 -14.08
C LEU A 109 -16.01 6.59 -13.55
N HIS A 110 -16.51 6.05 -12.44
CA HIS A 110 -17.77 6.49 -11.83
C HIS A 110 -17.70 7.94 -11.34
N PHE A 111 -16.64 8.32 -10.61
CA PHE A 111 -16.49 9.71 -10.17
C PHE A 111 -16.20 10.66 -11.33
N SER A 112 -15.48 10.23 -12.37
CA SER A 112 -15.29 11.06 -13.57
C SER A 112 -16.62 11.28 -14.31
N ALA A 113 -17.48 10.27 -14.41
CA ALA A 113 -18.81 10.40 -14.99
C ALA A 113 -19.73 11.31 -14.14
N ALA A 114 -19.67 11.20 -12.81
CA ALA A 114 -20.39 12.10 -11.91
C ALA A 114 -19.92 13.55 -12.08
N LEU A 115 -18.60 13.78 -12.10
CA LEU A 115 -18.02 15.11 -12.31
C LEU A 115 -18.31 15.68 -13.70
N PHE A 116 -18.37 14.84 -14.73
CA PHE A 116 -18.80 15.25 -16.06
C PHE A 116 -20.25 15.75 -16.05
N ALA A 117 -21.17 15.02 -15.40
CA ALA A 117 -22.56 15.43 -15.24
C ALA A 117 -22.70 16.72 -14.41
N VAL A 118 -21.92 16.86 -13.33
CA VAL A 118 -21.84 18.11 -12.54
C VAL A 118 -21.29 19.25 -13.40
N GLY A 119 -20.32 18.98 -14.27
CA GLY A 119 -19.79 19.95 -15.22
C GLY A 119 -20.84 20.43 -16.22
N ILE A 120 -21.68 19.52 -16.74
CA ILE A 120 -22.83 19.88 -17.59
C ILE A 120 -23.79 20.81 -16.83
N ILE A 121 -24.16 20.45 -15.60
CA ILE A 121 -25.04 21.27 -14.76
C ILE A 121 -24.42 22.66 -14.52
N ALA A 122 -23.13 22.72 -14.19
CA ALA A 122 -22.42 23.98 -13.98
C ALA A 122 -22.38 24.83 -15.26
N GLY A 123 -22.17 24.21 -16.43
CA GLY A 123 -22.23 24.88 -17.73
C GLY A 123 -23.60 25.50 -18.00
N LEU A 124 -24.67 24.73 -17.77
CA LEU A 124 -26.05 25.19 -17.92
C LEU A 124 -26.35 26.41 -17.04
N TYR A 125 -25.99 26.38 -15.75
CA TYR A 125 -26.22 27.50 -14.83
C TYR A 125 -25.35 28.72 -15.13
N LEU A 126 -24.07 28.52 -15.47
CA LEU A 126 -23.17 29.63 -15.81
C LEU A 126 -23.70 30.42 -17.01
N ARG A 127 -24.29 29.71 -17.98
CA ARG A 127 -24.86 30.32 -19.17
C ARG A 127 -26.24 30.93 -18.92
N GLY A 128 -27.07 30.30 -18.08
CA GLY A 128 -28.35 30.88 -17.64
C GLY A 128 -28.21 32.11 -16.73
N PHE A 129 -27.04 32.30 -16.11
CA PHE A 129 -26.70 33.56 -15.43
C PHE A 129 -26.30 34.66 -16.43
N ALA A 130 -25.61 34.30 -17.52
CA ALA A 130 -25.10 35.27 -18.50
C ALA A 130 -26.11 35.65 -19.60
N PHE A 131 -27.11 34.81 -19.86
CA PHE A 131 -28.07 34.98 -20.95
C PHE A 131 -29.51 34.63 -20.53
N GLU A 132 -30.49 35.35 -21.08
CA GLU A 132 -31.90 34.98 -20.97
C GLU A 132 -32.18 33.75 -21.84
N TYR A 133 -32.24 32.59 -21.21
CA TYR A 133 -32.69 31.37 -21.87
C TYR A 133 -34.21 31.30 -21.96
N ARG A 134 -34.69 30.91 -23.13
CA ARG A 134 -36.09 30.55 -23.37
C ARG A 134 -36.21 29.04 -23.46
N ALA A 135 -37.21 28.49 -22.77
CA ALA A 135 -37.51 27.07 -22.90
C ALA A 135 -38.21 26.85 -24.24
N ALA A 136 -37.68 25.93 -25.04
CA ALA A 136 -38.32 25.51 -26.27
C ALA A 136 -38.23 23.99 -26.40
N TRP A 137 -39.06 23.40 -27.25
CA TRP A 137 -38.81 22.06 -27.74
C TRP A 137 -39.04 21.97 -29.23
N GLU A 138 -38.25 21.11 -29.86
CA GLU A 138 -38.29 20.89 -31.30
C GLU A 138 -38.29 19.39 -31.58
N SER A 139 -39.17 18.97 -32.48
CA SER A 139 -39.11 17.65 -33.07
C SER A 139 -39.79 17.63 -34.43
N THR A 140 -39.13 16.99 -35.39
CA THR A 140 -39.69 16.70 -36.73
C THR A 140 -40.69 15.54 -36.67
N PHE A 141 -40.52 14.62 -35.72
CA PHE A 141 -41.28 13.36 -35.67
C PHE A 141 -42.32 13.30 -34.55
N VAL A 142 -42.17 14.13 -33.51
CA VAL A 142 -42.96 14.03 -32.28
C VAL A 142 -43.91 15.22 -32.16
N GLY A 143 -45.20 14.94 -31.98
CA GLY A 143 -46.23 15.94 -31.66
C GLY A 143 -46.26 16.33 -30.18
N ALA A 144 -47.03 17.37 -29.83
CA ALA A 144 -47.05 17.93 -28.46
C ALA A 144 -47.45 16.90 -27.38
N GLU A 145 -48.44 16.05 -27.64
CA GLU A 145 -48.82 14.98 -26.70
C GLU A 145 -47.68 13.98 -26.46
N ALA A 146 -47.01 13.54 -27.52
CA ALA A 146 -45.93 12.58 -27.41
C ALA A 146 -44.70 13.21 -26.73
N ALA A 147 -44.42 14.49 -27.00
CA ALA A 147 -43.39 15.25 -26.30
C ALA A 147 -43.71 15.35 -24.81
N HIS A 148 -44.96 15.67 -24.45
CA HIS A 148 -45.40 15.72 -23.06
C HIS A 148 -45.24 14.35 -22.36
N ARG A 149 -45.63 13.24 -23.01
CA ARG A 149 -45.42 11.89 -22.47
C ARG A 149 -43.93 11.58 -22.23
N ILE A 150 -43.07 11.90 -23.19
CA ILE A 150 -41.62 11.68 -23.07
C ILE A 150 -41.05 12.52 -21.92
N LEU A 151 -41.37 13.80 -21.85
CA LEU A 151 -40.89 14.69 -20.79
C LEU A 151 -41.42 14.29 -19.41
N THR A 152 -42.65 13.79 -19.32
CA THR A 152 -43.21 13.27 -18.06
C THR A 152 -42.35 12.14 -17.51
N VAL A 153 -42.00 11.15 -18.34
CA VAL A 153 -41.15 10.03 -17.92
C VAL A 153 -39.72 10.49 -17.65
N MET A 154 -39.17 11.32 -18.53
CA MET A 154 -37.78 11.78 -18.44
C MET A 154 -37.54 12.65 -17.21
N LEU A 155 -38.46 13.56 -16.89
CA LEU A 155 -38.33 14.55 -15.82
C LEU A 155 -38.99 14.11 -14.51
N ALA A 156 -39.70 12.97 -14.47
CA ALA A 156 -40.29 12.40 -13.26
C ALA A 156 -39.31 12.37 -12.06
N PRO A 157 -38.03 11.95 -12.21
CA PRO A 157 -37.09 11.95 -11.09
C PRO A 157 -36.82 13.36 -10.54
N GLY A 158 -36.76 14.35 -11.42
CA GLY A 158 -36.64 15.75 -11.02
C GLY A 158 -37.90 16.27 -10.32
N LEU A 159 -39.08 15.91 -10.83
CA LEU A 159 -40.37 16.29 -10.23
C LEU A 159 -40.55 15.68 -8.83
N TRP A 160 -40.13 14.43 -8.62
CA TRP A 160 -40.13 13.82 -7.28
C TRP A 160 -39.24 14.58 -6.30
N LEU A 161 -38.12 15.13 -6.77
CA LEU A 161 -37.20 15.88 -5.93
C LEU A 161 -37.70 17.31 -5.63
N THR A 162 -38.34 17.96 -6.61
CA THR A 162 -38.77 19.37 -6.49
C THR A 162 -40.22 19.53 -6.02
N GLY A 163 -41.03 18.47 -6.06
CA GLY A 163 -42.44 18.49 -5.68
C GLY A 163 -43.36 19.23 -6.67
N GLY A 164 -42.87 19.55 -7.87
CA GLY A 164 -43.62 20.26 -8.90
C GLY A 164 -44.48 19.35 -9.78
N ALA A 165 -45.33 19.96 -10.60
CA ALA A 165 -46.06 19.30 -11.69
C ALA A 165 -45.53 19.76 -13.05
N LEU A 166 -45.57 18.85 -14.03
CA LEU A 166 -45.25 19.21 -15.42
C LEU A 166 -46.40 20.06 -15.99
N PRO A 167 -46.13 21.14 -16.75
CA PRO A 167 -47.17 21.89 -17.44
C PRO A 167 -47.98 21.02 -18.40
N ASP A 168 -49.26 21.35 -18.56
CA ASP A 168 -50.19 20.61 -19.42
C ASP A 168 -49.76 20.62 -20.90
N VAL A 169 -50.34 19.74 -21.71
CA VAL A 169 -50.02 19.56 -23.13
C VAL A 169 -50.13 20.86 -23.91
N ASP A 170 -51.16 21.68 -23.63
CA ASP A 170 -51.36 22.98 -24.29
C ASP A 170 -50.28 24.00 -23.93
N ALA A 171 -49.90 24.03 -22.65
CA ALA A 171 -48.79 24.87 -22.18
C ALA A 171 -47.45 24.43 -22.78
N LEU A 172 -47.28 23.12 -23.00
CA LEU A 172 -46.12 22.59 -23.70
C LEU A 172 -46.18 22.90 -25.21
N ALA A 173 -47.34 22.81 -25.86
CA ALA A 173 -47.52 23.15 -27.26
C ALA A 173 -47.18 24.63 -27.55
N ALA A 174 -47.49 25.52 -26.61
CA ALA A 174 -47.18 26.94 -26.69
C ALA A 174 -45.68 27.27 -26.70
N ILE A 175 -44.83 26.36 -26.18
CA ILE A 175 -43.37 26.54 -26.16
C ILE A 175 -42.65 25.72 -27.25
N ARG A 176 -43.38 25.22 -28.25
CA ARG A 176 -42.76 24.59 -29.43
C ARG A 176 -42.03 25.66 -30.24
N SER A 177 -40.77 25.42 -30.62
CA SER A 177 -40.04 26.39 -31.45
C SER A 177 -40.74 26.58 -32.80
N GLY A 178 -40.80 27.83 -33.23
CA GLY A 178 -41.60 28.29 -34.38
C GLY A 178 -43.03 28.73 -34.05
N ALA A 179 -43.55 28.49 -32.84
CA ALA A 179 -44.79 29.12 -32.37
C ALA A 179 -44.49 30.56 -31.90
N ALA A 180 -45.09 31.56 -32.55
CA ALA A 180 -44.88 32.96 -32.16
C ALA A 180 -45.81 33.38 -31.00
N PRO A 181 -45.34 34.11 -29.97
CA PRO A 181 -43.96 34.33 -29.53
C PRO A 181 -43.53 33.39 -28.38
N ALA A 182 -42.31 32.85 -28.47
CA ALA A 182 -41.67 32.06 -27.41
C ALA A 182 -41.37 32.94 -26.18
N THR A 183 -42.13 32.74 -25.10
CA THR A 183 -42.15 33.63 -23.91
C THR A 183 -41.87 32.92 -22.59
N ALA A 184 -41.75 31.59 -22.56
CA ALA A 184 -41.55 30.86 -21.32
C ALA A 184 -40.11 30.97 -20.79
N ASN A 185 -39.98 31.48 -19.57
CA ASN A 185 -38.72 31.52 -18.81
C ASN A 185 -38.15 30.09 -18.68
N ALA A 186 -36.88 29.90 -19.05
CA ALA A 186 -36.22 28.58 -18.98
C ALA A 186 -35.80 28.16 -17.56
N ALA A 187 -35.74 29.09 -16.59
CA ALA A 187 -35.20 28.78 -15.27
C ALA A 187 -35.89 27.58 -14.57
N PRO A 188 -37.24 27.47 -14.53
CA PRO A 188 -37.90 26.32 -13.93
C PRO A 188 -37.53 24.99 -14.61
N TRP A 189 -37.38 25.01 -15.93
CA TRP A 189 -36.99 23.84 -16.72
C TRP A 189 -35.53 23.44 -16.49
N LEU A 190 -34.63 24.42 -16.36
CA LEU A 190 -33.22 24.17 -16.03
C LEU A 190 -33.07 23.54 -14.65
N HIS A 191 -33.81 24.03 -13.65
CA HIS A 191 -33.83 23.41 -12.33
C HIS A 191 -34.33 21.96 -12.38
N LEU A 192 -35.39 21.71 -13.16
CA LEU A 192 -35.97 20.37 -13.30
C LEU A 192 -35.03 19.39 -14.03
N LEU A 193 -34.36 19.85 -15.09
CA LEU A 193 -33.33 19.09 -15.80
C LEU A 193 -32.13 18.79 -14.89
N ALA A 194 -31.63 19.80 -14.16
CA ALA A 194 -30.54 19.63 -13.22
C ALA A 194 -30.91 18.63 -12.11
N ALA A 195 -32.10 18.75 -11.52
CA ALA A 195 -32.62 17.81 -10.53
C ALA A 195 -32.67 16.37 -11.08
N THR A 196 -33.17 16.20 -12.29
CA THR A 196 -33.22 14.89 -12.96
C THR A 196 -31.81 14.31 -13.17
N ILE A 197 -30.85 15.09 -13.66
CA ILE A 197 -29.46 14.65 -13.85
C ILE A 197 -28.84 14.28 -12.49
N VAL A 198 -29.12 15.03 -11.43
CA VAL A 198 -28.64 14.72 -10.08
C VAL A 198 -29.16 13.35 -9.63
N VAL A 199 -30.46 13.10 -9.74
CA VAL A 199 -31.10 11.86 -9.26
C VAL A 199 -30.71 10.65 -10.12
N VAL A 200 -30.71 10.80 -11.45
CA VAL A 200 -30.50 9.67 -12.36
C VAL A 200 -29.01 9.39 -12.60
N VAL A 201 -28.16 10.42 -12.57
CA VAL A 201 -26.74 10.29 -12.94
C VAL A 201 -25.83 10.51 -11.76
N VAL A 202 -25.87 11.68 -11.12
CA VAL A 202 -24.86 12.07 -10.12
C VAL A 202 -24.93 11.16 -8.89
N VAL A 203 -26.10 11.04 -8.27
CA VAL A 203 -26.30 10.27 -7.04
C VAL A 203 -25.93 8.80 -7.23
N PRO A 204 -26.44 8.08 -8.24
CA PRO A 204 -26.11 6.66 -8.40
C PRO A 204 -24.63 6.47 -8.77
N ARG A 205 -24.03 7.36 -9.56
CA ARG A 205 -22.59 7.28 -9.88
C ARG A 205 -21.71 7.51 -8.65
N VAL A 206 -22.05 8.46 -7.80
CA VAL A 206 -21.34 8.70 -6.54
C VAL A 206 -21.48 7.48 -5.63
N LEU A 207 -22.68 6.91 -5.49
CA LEU A 207 -22.92 5.73 -4.68
C LEU A 207 -22.06 4.54 -5.15
N VAL A 208 -22.10 4.23 -6.45
CA VAL A 208 -21.28 3.14 -7.02
C VAL A 208 -19.79 3.45 -6.87
N GLY A 209 -19.35 4.69 -7.11
CA GLY A 209 -17.97 5.12 -6.91
C GLY A 209 -17.48 4.96 -5.47
N LEU A 210 -18.33 5.25 -4.47
CA LEU A 210 -18.04 5.04 -3.06
C LEU A 210 -17.94 3.54 -2.71
N LEU A 211 -18.85 2.72 -3.25
CA LEU A 211 -18.76 1.26 -3.09
C LEU A 211 -17.46 0.70 -3.69
N SER A 212 -17.07 1.15 -4.89
CA SER A 212 -15.77 0.79 -5.50
C SER A 212 -14.59 1.27 -4.65
N ALA A 213 -14.69 2.43 -3.98
CA ALA A 213 -13.67 2.92 -3.06
C ALA A 213 -13.52 2.05 -1.80
N LEU A 214 -14.64 1.54 -1.26
CA LEU A 214 -14.61 0.59 -0.15
C LEU A 214 -13.96 -0.73 -0.57
N VAL A 215 -14.30 -1.25 -1.76
CA VAL A 215 -13.69 -2.46 -2.33
C VAL A 215 -12.20 -2.25 -2.58
N GLU A 216 -11.80 -1.10 -3.13
CA GLU A 216 -10.39 -0.73 -3.31
C GLU A 216 -9.64 -0.73 -1.97
N ARG A 217 -10.17 -0.06 -0.94
CA ARG A 217 -9.54 0.00 0.39
C ARG A 217 -9.35 -1.39 0.98
N ARG A 218 -10.37 -2.26 0.88
CA ARG A 218 -10.30 -3.65 1.35
C ARG A 218 -9.21 -4.44 0.60
N ARG A 219 -9.21 -4.38 -0.74
CA ARG A 219 -8.22 -5.08 -1.57
C ARG A 219 -6.79 -4.56 -1.38
N SER A 220 -6.63 -3.26 -1.17
CA SER A 220 -5.33 -2.65 -0.89
C SER A 220 -4.77 -3.14 0.44
N ARG A 221 -5.59 -3.19 1.49
CA ARG A 221 -5.19 -3.75 2.79
C ARG A 221 -4.81 -5.21 2.67
N GLN A 222 -5.62 -6.03 2.00
CA GLN A 222 -5.32 -7.45 1.78
C GLN A 222 -4.02 -7.67 1.00
N LEU A 223 -3.69 -6.81 0.03
CA LEU A 223 -2.44 -6.89 -0.72
C LEU A 223 -1.23 -6.51 0.16
N ILE A 224 -1.37 -5.48 0.99
CA ILE A 224 -0.30 -5.04 1.91
C ILE A 224 -0.05 -6.08 2.98
N THR A 225 -1.09 -6.63 3.62
CA THR A 225 -0.96 -7.64 4.68
C THR A 225 -0.25 -8.91 4.21
N ARG A 226 -0.23 -9.21 2.91
CA ARG A 226 0.59 -10.32 2.38
C ARG A 226 2.08 -10.11 2.61
N PHE A 227 2.56 -8.88 2.62
CA PHE A 227 3.96 -8.56 2.86
C PHE A 227 4.35 -8.60 4.34
N ASP A 228 3.39 -8.75 5.26
CA ASP A 228 3.65 -8.94 6.68
C ASP A 228 4.06 -10.39 7.01
N ASP A 229 4.01 -11.31 6.04
CA ASP A 229 4.49 -12.69 6.22
C ASP A 229 6.01 -12.71 6.54
N PRO A 230 6.46 -13.49 7.54
CA PRO A 230 7.87 -13.65 7.89
C PRO A 230 8.79 -13.95 6.69
N TYR A 231 8.30 -14.67 5.67
CA TYR A 231 9.05 -14.88 4.43
C TYR A 231 9.38 -13.57 3.70
N TYR A 232 8.39 -12.69 3.49
CA TYR A 232 8.60 -11.43 2.77
C TYR A 232 9.35 -10.41 3.62
N GLN A 233 9.10 -10.39 4.93
CA GLN A 233 9.87 -9.56 5.85
C GLN A 233 11.36 -9.91 5.78
N ARG A 234 11.74 -11.20 5.82
CA ARG A 234 13.14 -11.63 5.64
C ARG A 234 13.75 -11.13 4.33
N LEU A 235 13.02 -11.22 3.23
CA LEU A 235 13.49 -10.74 1.92
C LEU A 235 13.66 -9.21 1.87
N LEU A 236 12.77 -8.46 2.53
CA LEU A 236 12.80 -7.00 2.58
C LEU A 236 13.90 -6.48 3.52
N HIS A 237 14.20 -7.17 4.63
CA HIS A 237 15.30 -6.81 5.52
C HIS A 237 16.65 -6.80 4.78
N GLY A 238 16.88 -7.80 3.93
CA GLY A 238 18.06 -7.86 3.06
C GLY A 238 18.13 -6.77 1.98
N TYR A 239 17.04 -6.02 1.76
CA TYR A 239 16.93 -4.97 0.72
C TYR A 239 16.84 -3.54 1.30
N HIS A 240 16.31 -3.39 2.52
CA HIS A 240 16.10 -2.11 3.19
C HIS A 240 17.31 -1.64 4.01
N ALA A 241 18.15 -2.56 4.50
CA ALA A 241 19.41 -2.18 5.08
C ALA A 241 20.40 -1.86 3.95
N GLY A 242 21.07 -0.70 4.02
CA GLY A 242 22.36 -0.54 3.34
C GLY A 242 23.37 -1.60 3.82
N PRO A 243 24.67 -1.50 3.48
CA PRO A 243 25.65 -2.44 4.03
C PRO A 243 25.52 -2.46 5.57
N VAL A 244 25.07 -3.59 6.13
CA VAL A 244 24.94 -3.73 7.58
C VAL A 244 26.35 -3.72 8.13
N HIS A 245 26.69 -2.70 8.93
CA HIS A 245 27.95 -2.61 9.64
C HIS A 245 27.78 -3.33 10.98
N LEU A 246 28.28 -4.56 11.05
CA LEU A 246 28.21 -5.38 12.26
C LEU A 246 29.50 -5.23 13.05
N LYS A 247 29.40 -4.75 14.28
CA LYS A 247 30.55 -4.53 15.16
C LYS A 247 30.68 -5.69 16.14
N VAL A 248 31.77 -6.45 16.03
CA VAL A 248 32.07 -7.56 16.95
C VAL A 248 33.03 -7.05 18.01
N VAL A 249 32.66 -7.23 19.28
CA VAL A 249 33.47 -6.85 20.44
C VAL A 249 33.78 -8.09 21.26
N PRO A 250 34.94 -8.72 21.06
CA PRO A 250 35.37 -9.84 21.87
C PRO A 250 35.74 -9.41 23.29
N TYR A 251 35.40 -10.21 24.30
CA TYR A 251 35.80 -9.99 25.68
C TYR A 251 36.72 -11.11 26.19
N SER A 252 37.91 -10.74 26.64
CA SER A 252 38.98 -11.64 27.10
C SER A 252 39.24 -12.84 26.16
N TYR A 253 38.88 -12.68 24.89
CA TYR A 253 38.87 -13.73 23.88
C TYR A 253 39.43 -13.19 22.55
N ARG A 254 40.38 -13.92 21.97
CA ARG A 254 40.92 -13.64 20.62
C ARG A 254 40.43 -14.72 19.67
N PRO A 255 39.42 -14.45 18.83
CA PRO A 255 38.93 -15.43 17.87
C PRO A 255 40.01 -15.78 16.85
N LEU A 256 40.18 -17.07 16.61
CA LEU A 256 41.10 -17.59 15.59
C LEU A 256 40.61 -17.24 14.17
N PRO A 257 41.47 -17.29 13.15
CA PRO A 257 41.07 -16.99 11.77
C PRO A 257 39.88 -17.85 11.28
N ALA A 258 39.81 -19.12 11.68
CA ALA A 258 38.68 -20.00 11.35
C ALA A 258 37.36 -19.51 11.97
N ALA A 259 37.38 -19.13 13.26
CA ALA A 259 36.22 -18.58 13.95
C ALA A 259 35.76 -17.25 13.33
N MET A 260 36.70 -16.39 12.91
CA MET A 260 36.40 -15.16 12.19
C MET A 260 35.77 -15.41 10.83
N ALA A 261 36.25 -16.41 10.09
CA ALA A 261 35.67 -16.81 8.81
C ALA A 261 34.25 -17.37 8.98
N GLY A 262 34.02 -18.23 9.98
CA GLY A 262 32.69 -18.74 10.31
C GLY A 262 31.71 -17.64 10.74
N LEU A 263 32.18 -16.66 11.52
CA LEU A 263 31.39 -15.49 11.91
C LEU A 263 31.02 -14.61 10.70
N GLN A 264 31.94 -14.43 9.74
CA GLN A 264 31.65 -13.72 8.49
C GLN A 264 30.61 -14.46 7.63
N LEU A 265 30.71 -15.80 7.53
CA LEU A 265 29.72 -16.62 6.83
C LEU A 265 28.33 -16.49 7.47
N LEU A 266 28.27 -16.53 8.80
CA LEU A 266 27.03 -16.36 9.56
C LEU A 266 26.45 -14.95 9.37
N ALA A 267 27.29 -13.92 9.41
CA ALA A 267 26.87 -12.53 9.17
C ALA A 267 26.30 -12.35 7.76
N ASN A 268 26.97 -12.88 6.73
CA ASN A 268 26.51 -12.82 5.35
C ASN A 268 25.18 -13.58 5.14
N ARG A 269 24.97 -14.65 5.91
CA ARG A 269 23.76 -15.47 5.85
C ARG A 269 22.56 -14.77 6.49
N VAL A 270 22.77 -14.14 7.65
CA VAL A 270 21.71 -13.48 8.43
C VAL A 270 21.39 -12.08 7.89
N PHE A 271 22.42 -11.29 7.59
CA PHE A 271 22.29 -9.87 7.21
C PHE A 271 22.46 -9.60 5.71
N GLY A 272 22.69 -10.65 4.91
CA GLY A 272 22.88 -10.56 3.46
C GLY A 272 24.35 -10.41 3.04
N SER A 273 24.61 -10.62 1.74
CA SER A 273 25.97 -10.66 1.17
C SER A 273 26.75 -9.34 1.20
N HIS A 274 26.10 -8.24 1.58
CA HIS A 274 26.71 -6.91 1.72
C HIS A 274 26.96 -6.51 3.18
N ALA A 275 26.79 -7.44 4.13
CA ALA A 275 27.17 -7.20 5.51
C ALA A 275 28.68 -7.03 5.64
N THR A 276 29.10 -5.94 6.26
CA THR A 276 30.50 -5.69 6.60
C THR A 276 30.69 -5.87 8.08
N MET A 277 31.70 -6.65 8.46
CA MET A 277 31.99 -6.95 9.86
C MET A 277 33.27 -6.26 10.28
N ILE A 278 33.22 -5.50 11.38
CA ILE A 278 34.40 -4.88 11.99
C ILE A 278 34.58 -5.54 13.35
N CYS A 279 35.67 -6.30 13.50
CA CYS A 279 36.05 -6.88 14.77
C CYS A 279 36.94 -5.89 15.53
N ALA A 280 36.47 -5.43 16.69
CA ALA A 280 37.23 -4.57 17.58
C ALA A 280 38.35 -5.35 18.28
N THR A 281 39.35 -4.62 18.75
CA THR A 281 40.37 -5.20 19.64
C THR A 281 39.69 -5.79 20.88
N PRO A 282 40.04 -7.03 21.30
CA PRO A 282 39.41 -7.64 22.46
C PRO A 282 39.56 -6.80 23.71
N VAL A 283 38.44 -6.59 24.40
CA VAL A 283 38.40 -5.93 25.71
C VAL A 283 39.05 -6.87 26.72
N ARG A 284 39.99 -6.35 27.50
CA ARG A 284 40.73 -7.15 28.49
C ARG A 284 39.95 -7.22 29.80
N TYR A 285 40.26 -8.25 30.58
CA TYR A 285 39.86 -8.32 31.97
C TYR A 285 40.26 -7.04 32.73
N GLY A 286 39.34 -6.47 33.50
CA GLY A 286 39.49 -5.21 34.23
C GLY A 286 39.15 -3.94 33.43
N GLN A 287 38.61 -4.07 32.21
CA GLN A 287 38.18 -2.95 31.35
C GLN A 287 36.67 -2.94 31.05
N GLU A 288 35.90 -3.73 31.80
CA GLU A 288 34.46 -3.96 31.58
C GLU A 288 33.65 -2.69 31.86
N ASP A 289 33.99 -1.98 32.95
CA ASP A 289 33.29 -0.77 33.39
C ASP A 289 33.63 0.46 32.53
N SER A 290 34.75 0.42 31.81
CA SER A 290 35.26 1.53 31.01
C SER A 290 35.70 1.04 29.64
N LEU A 291 34.70 0.76 28.80
CA LEU A 291 34.92 0.27 27.44
C LEU A 291 35.87 1.18 26.64
N PRO A 292 36.92 0.61 26.03
CA PRO A 292 37.79 1.33 25.11
C PRO A 292 36.99 1.99 23.98
N PRO A 293 37.39 3.18 23.49
CA PRO A 293 36.65 3.90 22.44
C PRO A 293 36.40 3.06 21.19
N ALA A 294 37.37 2.24 20.79
CA ALA A 294 37.26 1.34 19.63
C ALA A 294 36.20 0.25 19.82
N SER A 295 35.86 -0.11 21.07
CA SER A 295 34.89 -1.15 21.43
C SER A 295 33.48 -0.61 21.66
N ARG A 296 33.29 0.72 21.72
CA ARG A 296 31.97 1.33 21.91
C ARG A 296 31.12 1.18 20.66
N PRO A 297 29.83 0.84 20.77
CA PRO A 297 28.94 0.85 19.62
C PRO A 297 28.88 2.24 19.00
N ASP A 298 28.86 2.32 17.67
CA ASP A 298 28.75 3.58 16.93
C ASP A 298 27.31 3.93 16.55
N GLY A 299 26.35 3.08 16.91
CA GLY A 299 24.93 3.22 16.59
C GLY A 299 24.58 2.96 15.12
N SER A 300 25.54 2.56 14.28
CA SER A 300 25.35 2.35 12.84
C SER A 300 24.75 0.98 12.49
N GLY A 301 24.71 0.04 13.45
CA GLY A 301 24.22 -1.32 13.24
C GLY A 301 24.25 -2.19 14.50
N PRO A 302 23.88 -3.49 14.37
CA PRO A 302 23.93 -4.45 15.47
C PRO A 302 25.34 -4.62 16.02
N THR A 303 25.44 -4.64 17.36
CA THR A 303 26.69 -4.95 18.06
C THR A 303 26.66 -6.39 18.56
N VAL A 304 27.76 -7.12 18.39
CA VAL A 304 27.93 -8.49 18.86
C VAL A 304 28.93 -8.52 20.00
N ALA A 305 28.48 -8.91 21.20
CA ALA A 305 29.36 -9.30 22.30
C ALA A 305 29.81 -10.74 22.08
N LEU A 306 31.12 -10.95 21.87
CA LEU A 306 31.68 -12.27 21.59
C LEU A 306 32.46 -12.82 22.79
N PHE A 307 32.07 -14.00 23.24
CA PHE A 307 32.72 -14.72 24.33
C PHE A 307 33.21 -16.10 23.87
N SER A 308 34.13 -16.69 24.63
CA SER A 308 34.45 -18.11 24.51
C SER A 308 33.71 -18.92 25.55
N LEU A 309 33.12 -20.06 25.16
CA LEU A 309 32.48 -21.00 26.08
C LEU A 309 33.45 -21.54 27.15
N ALA A 310 34.76 -21.54 26.84
CA ALA A 310 35.81 -21.96 27.76
C ALA A 310 35.99 -20.99 28.95
N ALA A 311 35.51 -19.74 28.86
CA ALA A 311 35.50 -18.83 29.99
C ALA A 311 34.37 -19.18 30.98
N THR A 312 34.54 -18.82 32.26
CA THR A 312 33.49 -18.94 33.27
C THR A 312 32.67 -17.65 33.27
N PRO A 313 31.34 -17.73 33.08
CA PRO A 313 30.48 -16.57 33.14
C PRO A 313 30.36 -16.12 34.60
N GLU A 314 30.57 -14.83 34.84
CA GLU A 314 30.45 -14.18 36.14
C GLU A 314 29.74 -12.82 35.95
N ARG A 315 29.00 -12.42 36.98
CA ARG A 315 28.21 -11.18 36.94
C ARG A 315 29.10 -9.94 36.89
N GLU A 316 30.19 -9.96 37.65
CA GLU A 316 31.14 -8.87 37.84
C GLU A 316 31.99 -8.62 36.58
N THR A 317 32.05 -9.58 35.65
CA THR A 317 32.91 -9.50 34.47
C THR A 317 32.09 -9.53 33.17
N GLN A 318 31.63 -10.69 32.69
CA GLN A 318 30.85 -10.74 31.44
C GLN A 318 29.51 -10.03 31.56
N GLY A 319 28.87 -10.09 32.73
CA GLY A 319 27.65 -9.33 33.02
C GLY A 319 27.86 -7.82 32.99
N ALA A 320 28.93 -7.33 33.63
CA ALA A 320 29.32 -5.92 33.62
C ALA A 320 29.65 -5.43 32.20
N PHE A 321 30.42 -6.20 31.43
CA PHE A 321 30.77 -5.89 30.04
C PHE A 321 29.54 -5.76 29.13
N ILE A 322 28.56 -6.67 29.26
CA ILE A 322 27.30 -6.60 28.52
C ILE A 322 26.52 -5.34 28.89
N SER A 323 26.45 -5.04 30.19
CA SER A 323 25.76 -3.85 30.70
C SER A 323 26.39 -2.58 30.15
N ALA A 324 27.72 -2.50 30.12
CA ALA A 324 28.47 -1.39 29.56
C ALA A 324 28.25 -1.22 28.05
N LEU A 325 28.20 -2.33 27.28
CA LEU A 325 27.91 -2.29 25.85
C LEU A 325 26.49 -1.80 25.57
N ARG A 326 25.52 -2.24 26.37
CA ARG A 326 24.13 -1.80 26.24
C ARG A 326 23.99 -0.31 26.56
N SER A 327 24.59 0.15 27.66
CA SER A 327 24.55 1.57 28.02
C SER A 327 25.24 2.46 26.98
N ALA A 328 26.31 1.97 26.34
CA ALA A 328 27.02 2.71 25.29
C ALA A 328 26.31 2.66 23.93
N GLY A 329 25.48 1.64 23.66
CA GLY A 329 24.83 1.41 22.36
C GLY A 329 23.46 2.02 22.18
N GLY A 330 22.86 2.62 23.20
CA GLY A 330 21.53 3.22 23.13
C GLY A 330 20.49 2.21 22.65
N SER A 331 19.80 2.52 21.55
CA SER A 331 18.76 1.65 20.96
C SER A 331 19.28 0.62 19.96
N ALA A 332 20.60 0.52 19.73
CA ALA A 332 21.16 -0.44 18.79
C ALA A 332 21.00 -1.88 19.32
N PRO A 333 20.60 -2.85 18.48
CA PRO A 333 20.43 -4.23 18.91
C PRO A 333 21.77 -4.84 19.33
N LEU A 334 21.81 -5.41 20.54
CA LEU A 334 22.96 -6.11 21.10
C LEU A 334 22.72 -7.62 21.05
N LEU A 335 23.59 -8.34 20.33
CA LEU A 335 23.58 -9.80 20.24
C LEU A 335 24.71 -10.38 21.10
N VAL A 336 24.42 -11.42 21.87
CA VAL A 336 25.43 -12.15 22.66
C VAL A 336 25.73 -13.48 21.98
N LEU A 337 26.96 -13.65 21.51
CA LEU A 337 27.47 -14.86 20.88
C LEU A 337 28.53 -15.52 21.76
N VAL A 338 28.39 -16.82 21.98
CA VAL A 338 29.33 -17.64 22.75
C VAL A 338 29.91 -18.70 21.82
N ASP A 339 31.22 -18.59 21.57
CA ASP A 339 31.97 -19.48 20.68
C ASP A 339 32.36 -20.78 21.38
N GLU A 340 31.90 -21.89 20.83
CA GLU A 340 32.16 -23.25 21.33
C GLU A 340 33.46 -23.84 20.79
N SER A 341 34.05 -23.25 19.75
CA SER A 341 35.25 -23.79 19.09
C SER A 341 36.44 -23.98 20.05
N PRO A 342 36.75 -23.06 21.00
CA PRO A 342 37.87 -23.28 21.93
C PRO A 342 37.58 -24.35 22.98
N TRP A 343 36.30 -24.66 23.22
CA TRP A 343 35.88 -25.73 24.12
C TRP A 343 36.05 -27.09 23.43
N HIS A 344 35.55 -27.23 22.21
CA HIS A 344 35.71 -28.44 21.40
C HIS A 344 37.18 -28.77 21.08
N ALA A 345 38.03 -27.76 20.97
CA ALA A 345 39.46 -27.96 20.76
C ALA A 345 40.20 -28.53 22.00
N ARG A 346 39.62 -28.40 23.21
CA ARG A 346 40.26 -28.76 24.48
C ARG A 346 39.66 -29.99 25.16
N PHE A 347 38.38 -30.24 24.92
CA PHE A 347 37.63 -31.30 25.58
C PHE A 347 37.06 -32.24 24.53
N ASP A 348 37.07 -33.54 24.83
CA ASP A 348 36.38 -34.55 24.02
C ASP A 348 34.88 -34.25 23.93
N ALA A 349 34.20 -34.89 22.96
CA ALA A 349 32.79 -34.68 22.64
C ALA A 349 31.81 -35.20 23.73
N ASP A 350 31.96 -34.70 24.97
CA ASP A 350 31.04 -34.92 26.07
C ASP A 350 29.89 -33.90 26.00
N SER A 351 28.79 -34.33 25.39
CA SER A 351 27.57 -33.54 25.23
C SER A 351 26.98 -33.06 26.56
N LYS A 352 27.12 -33.84 27.65
CA LYS A 352 26.55 -33.49 28.95
C LYS A 352 27.28 -32.29 29.56
N ARG A 353 28.62 -32.30 29.52
CA ARG A 353 29.44 -31.17 29.98
C ARG A 353 29.20 -29.90 29.16
N LEU A 354 29.00 -30.05 27.85
CA LEU A 354 28.67 -28.93 26.97
C LEU A 354 27.34 -28.29 27.37
N ASP A 355 26.30 -29.10 27.61
CA ASP A 355 24.98 -28.60 28.00
C ASP A 355 24.94 -28.00 29.42
N GLU A 356 25.70 -28.57 30.36
CA GLU A 356 25.93 -27.98 31.68
C GLU A 356 26.57 -26.58 31.54
N ARG A 357 27.56 -26.45 30.65
CA ARG A 357 28.24 -25.17 30.40
C ARG A 357 27.32 -24.14 29.75
N ARG A 358 26.54 -24.53 28.74
CA ARG A 358 25.52 -23.68 28.11
C ARG A 358 24.48 -23.21 29.14
N SER A 359 24.07 -24.10 30.04
CA SER A 359 23.10 -23.77 31.09
C SER A 359 23.64 -22.76 32.09
N ALA A 360 24.91 -22.89 32.51
CA ALA A 360 25.57 -21.90 33.37
C ALA A 360 25.63 -20.51 32.70
N TRP A 361 26.02 -20.44 31.43
CA TRP A 361 26.01 -19.19 30.65
C TRP A 361 24.61 -18.56 30.54
N ARG A 362 23.57 -19.37 30.30
CA ARG A 362 22.18 -18.87 30.24
C ARG A 362 21.73 -18.32 31.59
N ALA A 363 22.04 -19.01 32.69
CA ALA A 363 21.64 -18.61 34.04
C ALA A 363 22.30 -17.29 34.45
N GLU A 364 23.61 -17.16 34.26
CA GLU A 364 24.36 -15.95 34.63
C GLU A 364 23.95 -14.73 33.80
N LEU A 365 23.78 -14.89 32.49
CA LEU A 365 23.35 -13.79 31.63
C LEU A 365 21.91 -13.34 31.91
N ALA A 366 21.04 -14.29 32.28
CA ALA A 366 19.69 -13.96 32.73
C ALA A 366 19.70 -13.19 34.06
N ALA A 367 20.58 -13.53 34.99
CA ALA A 367 20.73 -12.83 36.27
C ALA A 367 21.39 -11.45 36.12
N ALA A 368 22.33 -11.31 35.18
CA ALA A 368 23.06 -10.06 34.92
C ALA A 368 22.24 -9.01 34.16
N THR A 369 21.11 -9.39 33.53
CA THR A 369 20.23 -8.48 32.81
C THR A 369 18.86 -8.37 33.50
N PRO A 370 18.73 -7.52 34.55
CA PRO A 370 17.44 -7.36 35.23
C PRO A 370 16.38 -6.80 34.27
N PHE A 371 15.16 -7.29 34.44
CA PHE A 371 13.95 -6.84 33.73
C PHE A 371 13.74 -5.34 34.00
N ALA A 372 14.05 -4.48 33.04
CA ALA A 372 13.82 -3.04 33.18
C ALA A 372 12.34 -2.76 32.88
N GLU A 373 11.53 -2.69 33.93
CA GLU A 373 10.09 -2.37 33.88
C GLU A 373 9.79 -0.89 33.55
N SER A 374 10.81 -0.02 33.44
CA SER A 374 10.61 1.44 33.42
C SER A 374 10.33 2.05 32.05
N THR A 375 10.55 1.32 30.96
CA THR A 375 10.14 1.68 29.61
C THR A 375 9.09 0.67 29.18
N GLY A 376 7.88 1.08 28.80
CA GLY A 376 6.77 0.18 28.40
C GLY A 376 7.02 -0.68 27.16
N LYS A 377 8.28 -0.93 26.81
CA LYS A 377 8.79 -1.86 25.82
C LYS A 377 9.46 -2.98 26.63
N THR A 378 8.86 -4.18 26.67
CA THR A 378 9.44 -5.38 27.32
C THR A 378 10.91 -5.56 26.92
N ASP A 379 11.85 -5.09 27.73
CA ASP A 379 13.27 -5.27 27.50
C ASP A 379 13.61 -6.70 27.92
N ARG A 380 13.58 -7.61 26.93
CA ARG A 380 13.65 -9.05 27.13
C ARG A 380 15.04 -9.47 27.59
N CYS A 381 15.09 -10.44 28.50
CA CYS A 381 16.30 -11.14 28.94
C CYS A 381 17.18 -11.53 27.74
N MET A 382 18.45 -11.09 27.73
CA MET A 382 19.38 -11.40 26.64
C MET A 382 19.88 -12.83 26.79
N ALA A 383 19.26 -13.77 26.07
CA ALA A 383 19.82 -15.12 26.03
C ALA A 383 20.94 -15.22 24.99
N PRO A 384 22.05 -15.89 25.34
CA PRO A 384 23.18 -16.11 24.46
C PRO A 384 22.83 -17.07 23.32
N VAL A 385 23.43 -16.82 22.14
CA VAL A 385 23.47 -17.76 21.02
C VAL A 385 24.78 -18.52 21.11
N PHE A 386 24.70 -19.85 21.14
CA PHE A 386 25.87 -20.74 21.19
C PHE A 386 26.15 -21.27 19.79
N VAL A 387 27.39 -21.10 19.31
CA VAL A 387 27.80 -21.53 17.97
C VAL A 387 29.25 -21.97 18.01
N ASP A 388 29.56 -23.13 17.42
CA ASP A 388 30.95 -23.45 17.05
C ASP A 388 31.34 -22.59 15.84
N LEU A 389 32.12 -21.54 16.05
CA LEU A 389 32.49 -20.65 14.95
C LEU A 389 33.53 -21.26 14.00
N ALA A 390 34.25 -22.31 14.40
CA ALA A 390 35.19 -22.99 13.51
C ALA A 390 34.46 -23.94 12.54
N GLN A 391 33.33 -24.52 12.96
CA GLN A 391 32.46 -25.36 12.13
C GLN A 391 30.97 -25.02 12.36
N PRO A 392 30.51 -23.85 11.89
CA PRO A 392 29.17 -23.38 12.24
C PRO A 392 28.07 -24.17 11.55
N ASP A 393 27.11 -24.68 12.33
CA ASP A 393 25.79 -25.05 11.81
C ASP A 393 25.01 -23.77 11.48
N LEU A 394 25.20 -23.30 10.24
CA LEU A 394 24.64 -22.04 9.76
C LEU A 394 23.12 -22.00 9.83
N ALA A 395 22.42 -23.13 9.66
CA ALA A 395 20.96 -23.15 9.66
C ALA A 395 20.40 -22.97 11.07
N SER A 396 20.95 -23.71 12.05
CA SER A 396 20.56 -23.60 13.45
C SER A 396 20.93 -22.23 14.04
N ALA A 397 22.16 -21.76 13.78
CA ALA A 397 22.64 -20.47 14.26
C ALA A 397 21.84 -19.30 13.66
N GLN A 398 21.50 -19.35 12.36
CA GLN A 398 20.63 -18.36 11.72
C GLN A 398 19.27 -18.27 12.42
N GLY A 399 18.61 -19.42 12.64
CA GLY A 399 17.27 -19.44 13.25
C GLY A 399 17.24 -18.97 14.70
N GLU A 400 18.34 -19.13 15.46
CA GLU A 400 18.44 -18.55 16.81
C GLU A 400 18.73 -17.04 16.75
N ILE A 401 19.65 -16.57 15.90
CA ILE A 401 19.95 -15.13 15.77
C ILE A 401 18.73 -14.34 15.29
N GLU A 402 18.00 -14.84 14.28
CA GLU A 402 16.78 -14.20 13.77
C GLU A 402 15.72 -14.05 14.87
N ARG A 403 15.48 -15.11 15.67
CA ARG A 403 14.55 -15.05 16.81
C ARG A 403 14.94 -14.01 17.86
N ARG A 404 16.23 -13.69 17.99
CA ARG A 404 16.73 -12.68 18.94
C ARG A 404 16.57 -11.26 18.39
N LEU A 405 16.76 -11.07 17.09
CA LEU A 405 16.59 -9.79 16.41
C LEU A 405 15.12 -9.40 16.25
N GLU A 406 14.21 -10.34 15.99
CA GLU A 406 12.75 -10.09 15.96
C GLU A 406 12.19 -9.70 17.34
N GLY A 407 12.94 -9.93 18.41
CA GLY A 407 12.56 -9.64 19.79
C GLY A 407 13.11 -8.33 20.37
N SER A 408 13.96 -7.59 19.65
CA SER A 408 14.57 -6.29 20.05
C SER A 408 13.88 -5.11 19.36
#